data_AF-A0A3L9MAG1-F1
#
_entry.id   AF-A0A3L9MAG1-F1
#
_cell.length_a   1.000
_cell.length_b   1.000
_cell.length_c   1.000
_cell.angle_alpha   90.00
_cell.angle_beta   90.00
_cell.angle_gamma   90.00
#
_symmetry.space_group_name_H-M   'P 1'
#
loop_
_entity.id
_entity.type
_entity.pdbx_description
1 polymer ?
#
loop_
_entity_poly.entity_id
_entity_poly.type
_entity_poly.pdbx_seq_one_letter_code
_entity_poly.pdbx_strand_id
1 'polypeptide(L)'
;MKYNILFLSSFLLFSGLSVVNAQTENTTEITFDLRTVEEKYPEVFTNTKPQNPDTAYAIGKKTNGFLQDFVGESGKTQFYLVYAQHLQKLNKTEQSTIYRPKIIQLLQSINRVNQLLDTKVAYYDQMQSLLVAYAEHALFDAQSIDPSKYEKIDVNKQKKLFIKSIEQKVKTKNQLLNLNSSPNFNKNQEIISQEITTIENLITDTFLLKLAQVFHYTYY
;
A
#
# COMPACT_ATOMS: atom_id res chain seq x y z
N MET A 1 -14.54 -0.84 -26.61
CA MET A 1 -14.14 0.38 -25.88
C MET A 1 -13.02 -0.02 -24.92
N LYS A 2 -11.76 0.31 -25.25
CA LYS A 2 -10.59 -0.02 -24.44
C LYS A 2 -10.31 1.19 -23.54
N TYR A 3 -10.37 1.01 -22.23
CA TYR A 3 -9.96 2.02 -21.28
C TYR A 3 -8.45 1.86 -21.05
N ASN A 4 -7.66 2.83 -21.52
CA ASN A 4 -6.26 2.97 -21.12
C ASN A 4 -6.24 3.89 -19.90
N ILE A 5 -5.87 3.35 -18.75
CA ILE A 5 -5.60 4.14 -17.56
C ILE A 5 -4.11 4.52 -17.62
N LEU A 6 -3.83 5.77 -17.95
CA LEU A 6 -2.50 6.37 -17.86
C LEU A 6 -2.38 7.08 -16.51
N PHE A 7 -1.72 6.46 -15.53
CA PHE A 7 -1.32 7.16 -14.30
C PHE A 7 0.10 7.72 -14.46
N LEU A 8 0.19 9.04 -14.61
CA LEU A 8 1.44 9.78 -14.43
C LEU A 8 1.77 9.81 -12.93
N SER A 9 2.85 9.11 -12.55
CA SER A 9 3.40 9.11 -11.20
C SER A 9 4.10 10.42 -10.90
N SER A 10 3.33 11.44 -10.51
CA SER A 10 3.86 12.67 -9.88
C SER A 10 3.12 12.92 -8.56
N PHE A 11 3.52 12.18 -7.53
CA PHE A 11 3.12 12.46 -6.14
C PHE A 11 4.01 13.61 -5.61
N LEU A 12 3.64 14.85 -5.91
CA LEU A 12 4.19 16.03 -5.23
C LEU A 12 3.39 16.30 -3.97
N LEU A 13 3.75 15.63 -2.87
CA LEU A 13 3.30 16.00 -1.52
C LEU A 13 4.30 16.98 -0.91
N PHE A 14 4.23 18.25 -1.32
CA PHE A 14 4.80 19.37 -0.58
C PHE A 14 3.82 20.54 -0.61
N SER A 15 3.67 21.18 0.55
CA SER A 15 2.78 22.30 0.91
C SER A 15 1.36 21.91 1.34
N GLY A 16 0.95 22.46 2.48
CA GLY A 16 -0.27 22.15 3.23
C GLY A 16 -1.57 22.60 2.56
N LEU A 17 -1.83 22.11 1.36
CA LEU A 17 -3.12 22.13 0.69
C LEU A 17 -3.55 20.67 0.46
N SER A 18 -4.58 20.25 1.18
CA SER A 18 -5.14 18.90 1.17
C SER A 18 -5.96 18.67 -0.11
N VAL A 19 -5.31 18.30 -1.21
CA VAL A 19 -5.99 17.85 -2.44
C VAL A 19 -5.25 16.62 -2.98
N VAL A 20 -5.97 15.53 -3.21
CA VAL A 20 -5.43 14.30 -3.84
C VAL A 20 -6.02 14.20 -5.24
N ASN A 21 -5.20 14.40 -6.25
CA ASN A 21 -5.62 14.33 -7.65
C ASN A 21 -5.47 12.90 -8.16
N ALA A 22 -6.58 12.28 -8.55
CA ALA A 22 -6.56 11.08 -9.39
C ALA A 22 -7.03 11.50 -10.79
N GLN A 23 -6.10 11.64 -11.74
CA GLN A 23 -6.45 11.96 -13.13
C GLN A 23 -6.88 10.70 -13.87
N THR A 24 -8.14 10.68 -14.31
CA THR A 24 -8.61 9.88 -15.45
C THR A 24 -9.25 10.83 -16.45
N GLU A 25 -8.94 10.66 -17.75
CA GLU A 25 -9.17 11.62 -18.84
C GLU A 25 -10.63 12.07 -19.10
N ASN A 26 -11.61 11.72 -18.28
CA ASN A 26 -12.99 12.21 -18.41
C ASN A 26 -13.84 12.01 -17.14
N THR A 27 -13.44 12.54 -15.98
CA THR A 27 -14.31 12.51 -14.79
C THR A 27 -14.08 13.73 -13.89
N THR A 28 -15.19 14.35 -13.48
CA THR A 28 -15.31 15.30 -12.39
C THR A 28 -14.47 14.85 -11.19
N GLU A 29 -13.58 15.72 -10.72
CA GLU A 29 -12.74 15.48 -9.56
C GLU A 29 -13.63 15.41 -8.32
N ILE A 30 -13.97 14.19 -7.86
CA ILE A 30 -14.72 14.01 -6.62
C ILE A 30 -13.73 14.17 -5.46
N THR A 31 -13.54 15.40 -5.04
CA THR A 31 -12.83 15.71 -3.80
C THR A 31 -13.79 15.50 -2.64
N PHE A 32 -13.59 14.42 -1.89
CA PHE A 32 -14.29 14.24 -0.63
C PHE A 32 -13.66 15.16 0.42
N ASP A 33 -14.47 16.05 1.02
CA ASP A 33 -14.07 16.74 2.24
C ASP A 33 -14.02 15.71 3.38
N LEU A 34 -12.81 15.46 3.88
CA LEU A 34 -12.56 14.49 4.94
C LEU A 34 -13.45 14.75 6.16
N ARG A 35 -13.70 16.02 6.53
CA ARG A 35 -14.56 16.33 7.68
C ARG A 35 -15.99 15.85 7.44
N THR A 36 -16.55 16.14 6.27
CA THR A 36 -17.89 15.68 5.87
C THR A 36 -17.99 14.15 5.91
N VAL A 37 -16.96 13.44 5.44
CA VAL A 37 -16.95 11.96 5.48
C VAL A 37 -16.82 11.42 6.90
N GLU A 38 -15.97 12.01 7.74
CA GLU A 38 -15.82 11.66 9.16
C GLU A 38 -17.13 11.85 9.93
N GLU A 39 -17.85 12.95 9.67
CA GLU A 39 -19.15 13.25 10.30
C GLU A 39 -20.27 12.32 9.79
N LYS A 40 -20.23 11.92 8.53
CA LYS A 40 -21.24 11.04 7.92
C LYS A 40 -21.08 9.56 8.33
N TYR A 41 -19.85 9.11 8.57
CA TYR A 41 -19.52 7.71 8.89
C TYR A 41 -18.72 7.55 10.20
N PRO A 42 -19.20 8.09 11.33
CA PRO A 42 -18.44 8.13 12.56
C PRO A 42 -18.02 6.74 13.05
N GLU A 43 -18.78 5.69 12.79
CA GLU A 43 -18.44 4.30 13.16
C GLU A 43 -17.14 3.79 12.50
N VAL A 44 -16.72 4.39 11.38
CA VAL A 44 -15.44 4.09 10.73
C VAL A 44 -14.30 4.92 11.33
N PHE A 45 -14.54 6.19 11.64
CA PHE A 45 -13.50 7.19 11.91
C PHE A 45 -13.32 7.57 13.39
N THR A 46 -14.28 7.26 14.27
CA THR A 46 -14.22 7.65 15.70
C THR A 46 -13.64 6.57 16.61
N ASN A 47 -13.22 5.43 16.05
CA ASN A 47 -12.68 4.33 16.84
C ASN A 47 -11.34 4.75 17.48
N THR A 48 -11.22 4.58 18.80
CA THR A 48 -9.98 4.86 19.56
C THR A 48 -8.79 4.07 19.05
N LYS A 49 -9.05 2.93 18.40
CA LYS A 49 -8.08 2.18 17.62
C LYS A 49 -8.58 2.07 16.17
N PRO A 50 -8.10 2.93 15.27
CA PRO A 50 -8.29 2.78 13.83
C PRO A 50 -8.03 1.35 13.39
N GLN A 51 -8.88 0.85 12.50
CA GLN A 51 -8.78 -0.51 11.96
C GLN A 51 -7.91 -0.49 10.71
N ASN A 52 -7.41 -1.67 10.29
CA ASN A 52 -6.74 -1.77 9.00
C ASN A 52 -7.69 -1.31 7.87
N PRO A 53 -7.17 -0.75 6.76
CA PRO A 53 -7.99 -0.16 5.71
C PRO A 53 -9.08 -1.10 5.16
N ASP A 54 -8.77 -2.39 4.98
CA ASP A 54 -9.73 -3.40 4.52
C ASP A 54 -10.89 -3.58 5.51
N THR A 55 -10.58 -3.61 6.81
CA THR A 55 -11.56 -3.76 7.89
C THR A 55 -12.39 -2.48 8.05
N ALA A 56 -11.77 -1.31 7.98
CA ALA A 56 -12.45 -0.03 8.01
C ALA A 56 -13.46 0.09 6.85
N TYR A 57 -13.06 -0.29 5.62
CA TYR A 57 -13.96 -0.34 4.48
C TYR A 57 -15.09 -1.35 4.71
N ALA A 58 -14.79 -2.54 5.24
CA ALA A 58 -15.81 -3.56 5.52
C ALA A 58 -16.82 -3.14 6.60
N ILE A 59 -16.39 -2.35 7.59
CA ILE A 59 -17.27 -1.72 8.58
C ILE A 59 -18.16 -0.69 7.88
N GLY A 60 -17.57 0.22 7.11
CA GLY A 60 -18.31 1.25 6.38
C GLY A 60 -19.39 0.66 5.47
N LYS A 61 -19.13 -0.46 4.78
CA LYS A 61 -20.14 -1.15 3.96
C LYS A 61 -21.40 -1.58 4.73
N LYS A 62 -21.35 -1.70 6.05
CA LYS A 62 -22.50 -2.03 6.90
C LYS A 62 -23.29 -0.79 7.32
N THR A 63 -22.80 0.40 7.04
CA THR A 63 -23.45 1.68 7.34
C THR A 63 -24.32 2.14 6.19
N ASN A 64 -25.49 2.69 6.52
CA ASN A 64 -26.41 3.27 5.56
C ASN A 64 -25.74 4.40 4.76
N GLY A 65 -25.92 4.39 3.44
CA GLY A 65 -25.39 5.42 2.54
C GLY A 65 -23.92 5.24 2.14
N PHE A 66 -23.13 4.44 2.85
CA PHE A 66 -21.69 4.27 2.55
C PHE A 66 -21.43 3.74 1.14
N LEU A 67 -22.19 2.72 0.74
CA LEU A 67 -22.11 2.16 -0.60
C LEU A 67 -22.72 3.06 -1.68
N GLN A 68 -23.37 4.18 -1.34
CA GLN A 68 -23.77 5.19 -2.32
C GLN A 68 -22.60 6.11 -2.63
N ASP A 69 -21.75 6.40 -1.64
CA ASP A 69 -20.58 7.28 -1.79
C ASP A 69 -19.32 6.55 -2.25
N PHE A 70 -19.13 5.29 -1.81
CA PHE A 70 -17.90 4.51 -2.04
C PHE A 70 -18.18 3.18 -2.75
N VAL A 71 -18.95 3.23 -3.84
CA VAL A 71 -19.35 2.07 -4.63
C VAL A 71 -18.26 1.60 -5.60
N GLY A 72 -18.12 0.28 -5.74
CA GLY A 72 -17.23 -0.34 -6.73
C GLY A 72 -15.74 -0.08 -6.49
N GLU A 73 -14.90 -0.40 -7.48
CA GLU A 73 -13.44 -0.29 -7.35
C GLU A 73 -12.96 1.16 -7.21
N SER A 74 -13.58 2.09 -7.94
CA SER A 74 -13.27 3.52 -7.85
C SER A 74 -13.67 4.08 -6.48
N GLY A 75 -14.88 3.77 -6.01
CA GLY A 75 -15.34 4.21 -4.69
C GLY A 75 -14.52 3.60 -3.55
N LYS A 76 -14.11 2.34 -3.67
CA LYS A 76 -13.15 1.74 -2.74
C LYS A 76 -11.83 2.52 -2.73
N THR A 77 -11.26 2.83 -3.89
CA THR A 77 -10.01 3.59 -3.97
C THR A 77 -10.15 4.97 -3.32
N GLN A 78 -11.27 5.67 -3.58
CA GLN A 78 -11.58 6.95 -2.95
C GLN A 78 -11.66 6.84 -1.42
N PHE A 79 -12.34 5.81 -0.89
CA PHE A 79 -12.39 5.57 0.54
C PHE A 79 -10.98 5.42 1.15
N TYR A 80 -10.09 4.65 0.53
CA TYR A 80 -8.75 4.42 1.07
C TYR A 80 -7.94 5.72 1.10
N LEU A 81 -8.10 6.59 0.11
CA LEU A 81 -7.45 7.91 0.11
C LEU A 81 -7.95 8.78 1.26
N VAL A 82 -9.27 8.86 1.48
CA VAL A 82 -9.86 9.62 2.60
C VAL A 82 -9.43 9.02 3.93
N TYR A 83 -9.44 7.69 4.06
CA TYR A 83 -9.00 7.01 5.27
C TYR A 83 -7.51 7.21 5.56
N ALA A 84 -6.67 7.25 4.52
CA ALA A 84 -5.26 7.59 4.66
C ALA A 84 -5.08 9.01 5.22
N GLN A 85 -5.83 9.99 4.72
CA GLN A 85 -5.79 11.37 5.24
C GLN A 85 -6.24 11.44 6.71
N HIS A 86 -7.28 10.70 7.08
CA HIS A 86 -7.71 10.57 8.48
C HIS A 86 -6.56 10.06 9.37
N LEU A 87 -5.95 8.93 8.99
CA LEU A 87 -4.84 8.34 9.74
C LEU A 87 -3.62 9.26 9.78
N GLN A 88 -3.34 9.99 8.70
CA GLN A 88 -2.25 10.96 8.64
C GLN A 88 -2.44 12.10 9.66
N LYS A 89 -3.69 12.55 9.90
CA LYS A 89 -3.99 13.55 10.96
C LYS A 89 -3.66 13.03 12.36
N LEU A 90 -3.74 11.71 12.57
CA LEU A 90 -3.38 11.04 13.82
C LEU A 90 -1.86 10.84 13.92
N ASN A 91 -1.19 10.57 12.79
CA ASN A 91 0.24 10.28 12.69
C ASN A 91 1.12 11.54 12.54
N LYS A 92 1.10 12.41 13.55
CA LYS A 92 1.85 13.69 13.56
C LYS A 92 3.23 13.62 14.22
N THR A 93 3.71 12.43 14.57
CA THR A 93 5.02 12.29 15.22
C THR A 93 6.16 12.48 14.22
N GLU A 94 7.33 12.91 14.71
CA GLU A 94 8.54 13.01 13.89
C GLU A 94 8.93 11.65 13.29
N GLN A 95 8.78 10.57 14.05
CA GLN A 95 8.98 9.21 13.56
C GLN A 95 8.07 8.89 12.39
N SER A 96 6.79 9.28 12.43
CA SER A 96 5.87 9.08 11.32
C SER A 96 6.37 9.75 10.04
N THR A 97 6.93 10.95 10.12
CA THR A 97 7.51 11.66 8.96
C THR A 97 8.72 10.92 8.37
N ILE A 98 9.57 10.31 9.20
CA ILE A 98 10.74 9.56 8.76
C ILE A 98 10.36 8.20 8.15
N TYR A 99 9.44 7.47 8.78
CA TYR A 99 9.09 6.11 8.37
C TYR A 99 8.11 6.07 7.20
N ARG A 100 7.23 7.07 7.04
CA ARG A 100 6.23 7.13 5.96
C ARG A 100 6.80 6.87 4.57
N PRO A 101 7.81 7.62 4.07
CA PRO A 101 8.37 7.37 2.75
C PRO A 101 9.01 5.98 2.63
N LYS A 102 9.66 5.50 3.69
CA LYS A 102 10.28 4.16 3.72
C LYS A 102 9.23 3.06 3.58
N ILE A 103 8.14 3.16 4.33
CA ILE A 103 7.05 2.19 4.29
C ILE A 103 6.39 2.20 2.91
N ILE A 104 6.03 3.38 2.39
CA ILE A 104 5.41 3.50 1.07
C ILE A 104 6.30 2.85 0.01
N GLN A 105 7.59 3.19 -0.02
CA GLN A 105 8.54 2.62 -0.97
C GLN A 105 8.68 1.10 -0.81
N LEU A 106 8.73 0.60 0.43
CA LEU A 106 8.82 -0.83 0.72
C LEU A 106 7.61 -1.59 0.16
N LEU A 107 6.39 -1.09 0.41
CA LEU A 107 5.16 -1.71 -0.10
C LEU A 107 5.08 -1.61 -1.64
N GLN A 108 5.51 -0.49 -2.21
CA GLN A 108 5.57 -0.27 -3.65
C GLN A 108 6.51 -1.26 -4.34
N SER A 109 7.71 -1.47 -3.80
CA SER A 109 8.66 -2.43 -4.34
C SER A 109 8.13 -3.87 -4.28
N ILE A 110 7.47 -4.26 -3.17
CA ILE A 110 6.84 -5.58 -3.07
C ILE A 110 5.71 -5.71 -4.10
N ASN A 111 4.86 -4.70 -4.26
CA ASN A 111 3.79 -4.68 -5.25
C ASN A 111 4.35 -4.79 -6.67
N ARG A 112 5.42 -4.06 -6.98
CA ARG A 112 6.06 -4.04 -8.30
C ARG A 112 6.70 -5.37 -8.67
N VAL A 113 7.37 -6.04 -7.73
CA VAL A 113 7.90 -7.40 -7.95
C VAL A 113 6.78 -8.34 -8.38
N ASN A 114 5.65 -8.34 -7.66
CA ASN A 114 4.55 -9.25 -7.96
C ASN A 114 3.80 -8.85 -9.25
N GLN A 115 3.69 -7.55 -9.56
CA GLN A 115 3.11 -7.07 -10.82
C GLN A 115 3.86 -7.59 -12.05
N LEU A 116 5.19 -7.67 -11.99
CA LEU A 116 6.03 -8.17 -13.09
C LEU A 116 5.99 -9.70 -13.24
N LEU A 117 5.39 -10.42 -12.29
CA LEU A 117 5.26 -11.88 -12.26
C LEU A 117 3.85 -12.38 -12.56
N ASP A 118 2.91 -11.49 -12.90
CA ASP A 118 1.49 -11.81 -13.02
C ASP A 118 0.86 -11.03 -14.19
N THR A 119 -0.31 -11.49 -14.64
CA THR A 119 -1.07 -10.88 -15.74
C THR A 119 -2.18 -9.94 -15.26
N LYS A 120 -2.46 -9.91 -13.95
CA LYS A 120 -3.54 -9.13 -13.34
C LYS A 120 -3.20 -7.63 -13.17
N VAL A 121 -2.83 -6.94 -14.25
CA VAL A 121 -2.35 -5.53 -14.22
C VAL A 121 -3.27 -4.62 -13.39
N ALA A 122 -4.59 -4.68 -13.60
CA ALA A 122 -5.56 -3.84 -12.89
C ALA A 122 -5.54 -4.00 -11.36
N TYR A 123 -5.26 -5.20 -10.85
CA TYR A 123 -5.15 -5.45 -9.41
C TYR A 123 -3.95 -4.72 -8.80
N TYR A 124 -2.80 -4.75 -9.48
CA TYR A 124 -1.57 -4.11 -8.99
C TYR A 124 -1.65 -2.58 -9.07
N ASP A 125 -2.29 -2.06 -10.12
CA ASP A 125 -2.53 -0.62 -10.28
C ASP A 125 -3.52 -0.10 -9.23
N GLN A 126 -4.55 -0.89 -8.92
CA GLN A 126 -5.42 -0.58 -7.80
C GLN A 126 -4.64 -0.62 -6.49
N MET A 127 -3.92 -1.71 -6.21
CA MET A 127 -3.15 -1.88 -4.97
C MET A 127 -2.18 -0.71 -4.76
N GLN A 128 -1.52 -0.25 -5.82
CA GLN A 128 -0.65 0.94 -5.81
C GLN A 128 -1.34 2.17 -5.22
N SER A 129 -2.61 2.37 -5.53
CA SER A 129 -3.42 3.49 -5.02
C SER A 129 -3.82 3.31 -3.55
N LEU A 130 -3.88 2.05 -3.07
CA LEU A 130 -4.26 1.72 -1.69
C LEU A 130 -3.07 1.77 -0.71
N LEU A 131 -1.82 1.73 -1.21
CA LEU A 131 -0.62 1.63 -0.38
C LEU A 131 -0.48 2.74 0.66
N VAL A 132 -0.94 3.96 0.35
CA VAL A 132 -0.86 5.09 1.28
C VAL A 132 -1.70 4.82 2.53
N ALA A 133 -2.89 4.24 2.39
CA ALA A 133 -3.73 3.90 3.54
C ALA A 133 -3.09 2.82 4.41
N TYR A 134 -2.47 1.80 3.80
CA TYR A 134 -1.74 0.76 4.54
C TYR A 134 -0.52 1.34 5.25
N ALA A 135 0.20 2.25 4.61
CA ALA A 135 1.35 2.91 5.21
C ALA A 135 0.97 3.74 6.44
N GLU A 136 -0.07 4.57 6.33
CA GLU A 136 -0.55 5.36 7.48
C GLU A 136 -1.10 4.47 8.59
N HIS A 137 -1.77 3.36 8.26
CA HIS A 137 -2.24 2.44 9.29
C HIS A 137 -1.07 1.77 10.01
N ALA A 138 -0.05 1.32 9.27
CA ALA A 138 1.15 0.73 9.86
C ALA A 138 1.90 1.72 10.78
N LEU A 139 1.96 3.00 10.41
CA LEU A 139 2.52 4.06 11.25
C LEU A 139 1.71 4.32 12.52
N PHE A 140 0.38 4.23 12.43
CA PHE A 140 -0.48 4.36 13.59
C PHE A 140 -0.24 3.19 14.56
N ASP A 141 -0.25 1.97 14.05
CA ASP A 141 0.03 0.78 14.85
C ASP A 141 1.41 0.85 15.49
N ALA A 142 2.44 1.30 14.76
CA ALA A 142 3.81 1.42 15.25
C ALA A 142 3.93 2.30 16.50
N GLN A 143 3.12 3.35 16.63
CA GLN A 143 3.12 4.23 17.82
C GLN A 143 2.70 3.49 19.09
N SER A 144 1.91 2.42 18.94
CA SER A 144 1.44 1.59 20.05
C SER A 144 2.37 0.40 20.37
N ILE A 145 3.38 0.15 19.53
CA ILE A 145 4.25 -1.01 19.72
C ILE A 145 5.43 -0.63 20.61
N ASP A 146 5.44 -1.25 21.79
CA ASP A 146 6.58 -1.24 22.69
C ASP A 146 7.78 -1.94 22.01
N PRO A 147 8.90 -1.24 21.76
CA PRO A 147 10.07 -1.81 21.11
C PRO A 147 10.64 -3.02 21.88
N SER A 148 10.42 -3.09 23.19
CA SER A 148 10.87 -4.20 24.04
C SER A 148 10.10 -5.50 23.79
N LYS A 149 8.92 -5.42 23.14
CA LYS A 149 8.11 -6.59 22.74
C LYS A 149 8.55 -7.21 21.41
N TYR A 150 9.41 -6.54 20.65
CA TYR A 150 10.13 -7.22 19.60
C TYR A 150 11.17 -8.09 20.30
N GLU A 151 10.91 -9.40 20.36
CA GLU A 151 11.88 -10.41 20.78
C GLU A 151 13.26 -10.13 20.16
N LYS A 152 14.31 -10.68 20.77
CA LYS A 152 15.71 -10.67 20.28
C LYS A 152 15.88 -11.40 18.94
N ILE A 153 15.11 -11.00 17.94
CA ILE A 153 15.12 -11.50 16.59
C ILE A 153 16.31 -10.83 15.90
N ASP A 154 17.20 -11.66 15.38
CA ASP A 154 18.23 -11.21 14.46
C ASP A 154 17.56 -10.82 13.14
N VAL A 155 17.22 -9.53 13.02
CA VAL A 155 16.56 -8.95 11.83
C VAL A 155 17.30 -9.29 10.56
N ASN A 156 18.64 -9.30 10.58
CA ASN A 156 19.43 -9.59 9.40
C ASN A 156 19.26 -11.04 8.95
N LYS A 157 19.21 -12.00 9.87
CA LYS A 157 18.92 -13.40 9.53
C LYS A 157 17.52 -13.57 8.97
N GLN A 158 16.50 -13.00 9.61
CA GLN A 158 15.11 -13.14 9.16
C GLN A 158 14.87 -12.40 7.83
N LYS A 159 15.48 -11.23 7.65
CA LYS A 159 15.48 -10.51 6.37
C LYS A 159 16.04 -11.37 5.25
N LYS A 160 17.21 -12.01 5.45
CA LYS A 160 17.80 -12.89 4.44
C LYS A 160 16.87 -14.04 4.04
N LEU A 161 16.17 -14.63 5.01
CA LEU A 161 15.18 -15.69 4.73
C LEU A 161 13.98 -15.14 3.94
N PHE A 162 13.48 -13.97 4.32
CA PHE A 162 12.40 -13.31 3.61
C PHE A 162 12.77 -12.97 2.16
N ILE A 163 13.92 -12.36 1.92
CA ILE A 163 14.43 -12.05 0.58
C ILE A 163 14.56 -13.32 -0.27
N LYS A 164 15.16 -14.39 0.28
CA LYS A 164 15.24 -15.68 -0.40
C LYS A 164 13.88 -16.25 -0.77
N SER A 165 12.85 -16.03 0.06
CA SER A 165 11.49 -16.47 -0.25
C SER A 165 10.91 -15.73 -1.46
N ILE A 166 11.19 -14.43 -1.59
CA ILE A 166 10.77 -13.62 -2.74
C ILE A 166 11.52 -14.08 -4.00
N GLU A 167 12.83 -14.26 -3.94
CA GLU A 167 13.65 -14.75 -5.05
C GLU A 167 13.20 -16.13 -5.53
N GLN A 168 12.89 -17.03 -4.60
CA GLN A 168 12.36 -18.35 -4.92
C GLN A 168 10.99 -18.25 -5.61
N LYS A 169 10.11 -17.36 -5.16
CA LYS A 169 8.82 -17.09 -5.82
C LYS A 169 9.01 -16.59 -7.25
N VAL A 170 9.93 -15.64 -7.48
CA VAL A 170 10.30 -15.14 -8.82
C VAL A 170 10.73 -16.29 -9.72
N LYS A 171 11.67 -17.11 -9.25
CA LYS A 171 12.18 -18.27 -10.01
C LYS A 171 11.07 -19.24 -10.38
N THR A 172 10.23 -19.60 -9.40
CA THR A 172 9.11 -20.52 -9.61
C THR A 172 8.08 -19.95 -10.59
N LYS A 173 7.71 -18.67 -10.47
CA LYS A 173 6.75 -18.02 -11.38
C LYS A 173 7.28 -17.92 -12.81
N ASN A 174 8.55 -17.53 -12.97
CA ASN A 174 9.20 -17.50 -14.28
C ASN A 174 9.13 -18.86 -15.01
N GLN A 175 9.38 -19.94 -14.27
CA GLN A 175 9.31 -21.31 -14.81
C GLN A 175 7.88 -21.72 -15.15
N LEU A 176 6.94 -21.56 -14.21
CA LEU A 176 5.55 -22.00 -14.39
C LEU A 176 4.80 -21.25 -15.50
N LEU A 177 5.07 -19.95 -15.65
CA LEU A 177 4.42 -19.09 -16.63
C LEU A 177 5.22 -18.95 -17.93
N ASN A 178 6.35 -19.64 -18.06
CA ASN A 178 7.26 -19.55 -19.20
C ASN A 178 7.62 -18.09 -19.57
N LEU A 179 7.80 -17.22 -18.54
CA LEU A 179 8.05 -15.78 -18.73
C LEU A 179 9.39 -15.51 -19.41
N ASN A 180 10.33 -16.47 -19.36
CA ASN A 180 11.60 -16.44 -20.09
C ASN A 180 11.43 -16.35 -21.60
N SER A 181 10.27 -16.72 -22.14
CA SER A 181 9.94 -16.55 -23.56
C SER A 181 9.37 -15.15 -23.89
N SER A 182 9.13 -14.30 -22.88
CA SER A 182 8.62 -12.94 -23.07
C SER A 182 9.70 -12.04 -23.69
N PRO A 183 9.35 -11.18 -24.67
CA PRO A 183 10.30 -10.22 -25.26
C PRO A 183 10.86 -9.22 -24.22
N ASN A 184 10.15 -9.01 -23.11
CA ASN A 184 10.56 -8.10 -22.04
C ASN A 184 11.24 -8.84 -20.87
N PHE A 185 11.55 -10.13 -20.99
CA PHE A 185 12.03 -10.94 -19.86
C PHE A 185 13.26 -10.35 -19.18
N ASN A 186 14.33 -10.06 -19.93
CA ASN A 186 15.58 -9.54 -19.38
C ASN A 186 15.37 -8.20 -18.64
N LYS A 187 14.62 -7.29 -19.26
CA LYS A 187 14.27 -5.99 -18.65
C LYS A 187 13.46 -6.17 -17.37
N ASN A 188 12.47 -7.08 -17.38
CA ASN A 188 11.67 -7.36 -16.20
C ASN A 188 12.51 -8.00 -15.08
N GLN A 189 13.46 -8.88 -15.39
CA GLN A 189 14.36 -9.46 -14.38
C GLN A 189 15.30 -8.42 -13.76
N GLU A 190 15.78 -7.47 -14.56
CA GLU A 190 16.59 -6.36 -14.06
C GLU A 190 15.79 -5.51 -13.07
N ILE A 191 14.57 -5.12 -13.44
CA ILE A 191 13.68 -4.34 -12.56
C ILE A 191 13.37 -5.14 -11.29
N ILE A 192 13.00 -6.42 -11.40
CA ILE A 192 12.73 -7.28 -10.23
C ILE A 192 13.94 -7.32 -9.29
N SER A 193 15.16 -7.46 -9.83
CA SER A 193 16.38 -7.51 -9.02
C SER A 193 16.63 -6.19 -8.29
N GLN A 194 16.38 -5.05 -8.96
CA GLN A 194 16.47 -3.72 -8.36
C GLN A 194 15.43 -3.52 -7.24
N GLU A 195 14.19 -3.98 -7.45
CA GLU A 195 13.14 -3.90 -6.43
C GLU A 195 13.44 -4.80 -5.23
N ILE A 196 13.95 -6.02 -5.44
CA ILE A 196 14.38 -6.91 -4.34
C ILE A 196 15.51 -6.25 -3.52
N THR A 197 16.49 -5.65 -4.20
CA THR A 197 17.57 -4.90 -3.55
C THR A 197 17.02 -3.73 -2.73
N THR A 198 16.03 -3.02 -3.26
CA THR A 198 15.35 -1.92 -2.58
C THR A 198 14.63 -2.42 -1.31
N ILE A 199 13.89 -3.53 -1.40
CA ILE A 199 13.24 -4.18 -0.25
C ILE A 199 14.28 -4.54 0.82
N GLU A 200 15.40 -5.17 0.44
CA GLU A 200 16.45 -5.57 1.37
C GLU A 200 17.08 -4.37 2.09
N ASN A 201 17.31 -3.27 1.37
CA ASN A 201 17.92 -2.06 1.92
C ASN A 201 16.96 -1.30 2.85
N LEU A 202 15.66 -1.27 2.53
CA LEU A 202 14.66 -0.59 3.34
C LEU A 202 14.36 -1.32 4.65
N ILE A 203 14.48 -2.65 4.70
CA ILE A 203 14.28 -3.42 5.92
C ILE A 203 15.50 -3.28 6.84
N THR A 204 15.43 -2.29 7.74
CA THR A 204 16.47 -1.95 8.73
C THR A 204 16.18 -2.47 10.13
N ASP A 205 14.93 -2.82 10.43
CA ASP A 205 14.46 -3.18 11.76
C ASP A 205 13.33 -4.21 11.72
N THR A 206 12.93 -4.70 12.90
CA THR A 206 11.91 -5.75 13.05
C THR A 206 10.52 -5.26 12.62
N PHE A 207 10.23 -3.97 12.77
CA PHE A 207 8.95 -3.41 12.39
C PHE A 207 8.78 -3.44 10.87
N LEU A 208 9.75 -2.92 10.12
CA LEU A 208 9.73 -2.92 8.66
C LEU A 208 9.76 -4.35 8.09
N LEU A 209 10.50 -5.26 8.72
CA LEU A 209 10.50 -6.67 8.33
C LEU A 209 9.12 -7.31 8.47
N LYS A 210 8.48 -7.17 9.64
CA LYS A 210 7.15 -7.74 9.89
C LYS A 210 6.11 -7.12 8.97
N LEU A 211 6.17 -5.81 8.75
CA LEU A 211 5.28 -5.12 7.82
C LEU A 211 5.41 -5.67 6.40
N ALA A 212 6.63 -5.82 5.90
CA ALA A 212 6.89 -6.39 4.59
C ALA A 212 6.36 -7.82 4.46
N GLN A 213 6.60 -8.66 5.48
CA GLN A 213 6.12 -10.04 5.51
C GLN A 213 4.60 -10.12 5.51
N VAL A 214 3.93 -9.39 6.41
CA VAL A 214 2.47 -9.36 6.50
C VAL A 214 1.87 -8.89 5.20
N PHE A 215 2.37 -7.79 4.62
CA PHE A 215 1.88 -7.31 3.34
C PHE A 215 2.09 -8.33 2.22
N HIS A 216 3.30 -8.89 2.10
CA HIS A 216 3.61 -9.87 1.06
C HIS A 216 2.69 -11.09 1.12
N TYR A 217 2.58 -11.73 2.29
CA TYR A 217 1.82 -12.99 2.43
C TYR A 217 0.31 -12.78 2.44
N THR A 218 -0.17 -11.58 2.77
CA THR A 218 -1.61 -11.29 2.72
C THR A 218 -2.10 -11.08 1.30
N TYR A 219 -1.28 -10.43 0.45
CA TYR A 219 -1.73 -9.98 -0.87
C TYR A 219 -1.17 -10.77 -2.07
N TYR A 220 -0.11 -11.58 -1.92
CA TYR A 220 0.52 -12.27 -3.06
C TYR A 220 0.97 -13.71 -2.78
#